data_AF-A0A1N6MC92-F1
#
_entry.id   AF-A0A1N6MC92-F1
#
_cell.length_a   1.000
_cell.length_b   1.000
_cell.length_c   1.000
_cell.angle_alpha   90.00
_cell.angle_beta   90.00
_cell.angle_gamma   90.00
#
_symmetry.space_group_name_H-M   'P 1'
#
loop_
_entity.id
_entity.type
_entity.pdbx_description
1 polymer ?
#
loop_
_entity_poly.entity_id
_entity_poly.type
_entity_poly.pdbx_seq_one_letter_code
_entity_poly.pdbx_strand_id
1 'polypeptide(L)'
;DYGVPQITAKSQLERLVCVSDYHQIVNPNDSKQNITNQVTGAVSWREEGIVHNKNEVFLDVIEKLDIVIQKNGRVAKCEIHGALKMKCFLSGMPELKLGLNDSVTLRRKNRAAGAKTVDMDDLKFHQCVRLAKFDNDRTISFVPPDGEFELMSYRLEKSVKPLITVKCQKDTFKHSRVVYHVQTSAAFKKRSSANNVKIIIPVPADADSPKFKANTGSVTYCPEDSCFTWEIKRFNGGKSFEMRAQFGLASISAKEAGEDDASDCTPIRVEFEIPYFTVSGIQVRYLKIIEKSGYQALPWV
;
A
#
# COMPACT_ATOMS: atom_id res chain seq x y z
N ASP A 1 10.54 31.04 -9.03
CA ASP A 1 11.06 32.39 -9.28
C ASP A 1 12.16 32.67 -8.26
N TYR A 2 13.33 33.17 -8.68
CA TYR A 2 14.52 33.37 -7.81
C TYR A 2 14.88 32.18 -6.90
N GLY A 3 14.74 30.94 -7.39
CA GLY A 3 15.00 29.71 -6.60
C GLY A 3 13.91 29.35 -5.58
N VAL A 4 12.84 30.13 -5.45
CA VAL A 4 11.70 29.85 -4.58
C VAL A 4 10.59 29.15 -5.37
N PRO A 5 10.15 27.94 -4.95
CA PRO A 5 8.99 27.28 -5.52
C PRO A 5 7.74 28.15 -5.37
N GLN A 6 7.03 28.39 -6.46
CA GLN A 6 5.80 29.19 -6.48
C GLN A 6 4.59 28.25 -6.53
N ILE A 7 4.13 27.92 -7.74
CA ILE A 7 3.02 26.99 -7.98
C ILE A 7 3.60 25.65 -8.41
N THR A 8 3.34 24.61 -7.61
CA THR A 8 3.80 23.23 -7.88
C THR A 8 2.66 22.26 -8.14
N ALA A 9 1.40 22.71 -7.99
CA ALA A 9 0.23 21.87 -8.22
C ALA A 9 0.04 21.60 -9.72
N LYS A 10 0.18 20.33 -10.12
CA LYS A 10 0.09 19.89 -11.52
C LYS A 10 -1.22 20.30 -12.19
N SER A 11 -2.36 20.11 -11.51
CA SER A 11 -3.68 20.45 -12.06
C SER A 11 -3.84 21.94 -12.37
N GLN A 12 -3.25 22.82 -11.54
CA GLN A 12 -3.22 24.26 -11.82
C GLN A 12 -2.28 24.58 -12.98
N LEU A 13 -1.12 23.92 -13.04
CA LEU A 13 -0.12 24.12 -14.09
C LEU A 13 -0.59 23.64 -15.46
N GLU A 14 -1.31 22.52 -15.57
CA GLU A 14 -1.85 22.00 -16.84
C GLU A 14 -2.76 23.01 -17.54
N ARG A 15 -3.40 23.92 -16.79
CA ARG A 15 -4.28 24.96 -17.32
C ARG A 15 -3.55 26.27 -17.62
N LEU A 16 -2.49 26.58 -16.88
CA LEU A 16 -1.62 27.74 -17.13
C LEU A 16 -0.66 27.49 -18.30
N VAL A 17 -0.25 26.23 -18.45
CA VAL A 17 0.72 25.77 -19.43
C VAL A 17 0.02 24.75 -20.32
N CYS A 18 -0.86 25.24 -21.19
CA CYS A 18 -1.44 24.42 -22.23
C CYS A 18 -0.36 24.06 -23.24
N VAL A 19 0.11 22.81 -23.23
CA VAL A 19 0.82 22.23 -24.37
C VAL A 19 -0.23 21.71 -25.35
N SER A 20 -1.02 22.61 -25.92
CA SER A 20 -1.84 22.30 -27.08
C SER A 20 -1.04 22.63 -28.34
N ASP A 21 -1.14 21.78 -29.35
CA ASP A 21 -0.56 22.02 -30.67
C ASP A 21 -1.09 23.36 -31.24
N TYR A 22 -0.26 24.38 -31.14
CA TYR A 22 -0.13 25.62 -31.93
C TYR A 22 -1.33 26.45 -32.42
N HIS A 23 -2.62 26.12 -32.25
CA HIS A 23 -3.67 26.84 -33.01
C HIS A 23 -5.01 27.19 -32.32
N GLN A 24 -5.10 27.21 -30.99
CA GLN A 24 -6.30 27.80 -30.34
C GLN A 24 -5.93 28.81 -29.26
N ILE A 25 -5.92 30.08 -29.65
CA ILE A 25 -5.91 31.22 -28.74
C ILE A 25 -7.30 31.26 -28.08
N VAL A 26 -7.41 30.70 -26.88
CA VAL A 26 -8.59 30.86 -26.03
C VAL A 26 -8.64 32.31 -25.55
N ASN A 27 -9.83 32.94 -25.62
CA ASN A 27 -10.02 34.35 -25.25
C ASN A 27 -9.43 34.67 -23.87
N PRO A 28 -8.50 35.66 -23.76
CA PRO A 28 -7.66 35.87 -22.57
C PRO A 28 -8.36 36.57 -21.38
N ASN A 29 -9.63 36.96 -21.47
CA ASN A 29 -10.30 37.73 -20.42
C ASN A 29 -11.04 36.87 -19.38
N ASP A 30 -11.66 35.75 -19.77
CA ASP A 30 -12.36 34.85 -18.82
C ASP A 30 -11.39 33.93 -18.04
N SER A 31 -10.22 33.66 -18.61
CA SER A 31 -9.19 32.83 -17.98
C SER A 31 -8.41 33.58 -16.89
N LYS A 32 -8.04 34.85 -17.12
CA LYS A 32 -7.18 35.62 -16.20
C LYS A 32 -7.80 35.90 -14.82
N GLN A 33 -9.11 36.17 -14.75
CA GLN A 33 -9.78 36.43 -13.46
C GLN A 33 -9.92 35.17 -12.61
N ASN A 34 -10.29 34.04 -13.21
CA ASN A 34 -10.37 32.75 -12.52
C ASN A 34 -9.00 32.27 -12.03
N ILE A 35 -7.95 32.47 -12.84
CA ILE A 35 -6.57 32.14 -12.48
C ILE A 35 -6.11 32.94 -11.26
N THR A 36 -6.39 34.24 -11.21
CA THR A 36 -5.94 35.09 -10.09
C THR A 36 -6.55 34.61 -8.77
N ASN A 37 -7.86 34.33 -8.75
CA ASN A 37 -8.54 33.83 -7.56
C ASN A 37 -8.06 32.44 -7.11
N GLN A 38 -7.67 31.57 -8.04
CA GLN A 38 -7.12 30.24 -7.70
C GLN A 38 -5.69 30.28 -7.17
N VAL A 39 -4.89 31.27 -7.58
CA VAL A 39 -3.50 31.45 -7.13
C VAL A 39 -3.42 32.23 -5.82
N THR A 40 -4.31 33.20 -5.60
CA THR A 40 -4.34 34.01 -4.36
C THR A 40 -5.37 33.53 -3.34
N GLY A 41 -6.21 32.57 -3.70
CA GLY A 41 -7.27 32.04 -2.83
C GLY A 41 -6.75 31.12 -1.73
N ALA A 42 -7.50 31.03 -0.63
CA ALA A 42 -7.19 30.12 0.49
C ALA A 42 -7.27 28.62 0.13
N VAL A 43 -7.84 28.29 -1.03
CA VAL A 43 -7.96 26.93 -1.57
C VAL A 43 -7.37 26.93 -2.99
N SER A 44 -6.13 26.46 -3.11
CA SER A 44 -5.41 26.40 -4.39
C SER A 44 -5.59 25.05 -5.12
N TRP A 45 -6.08 24.02 -4.44
CA TRP A 45 -6.11 22.65 -4.99
C TRP A 45 -7.46 22.23 -5.57
N ARG A 46 -8.48 23.10 -5.55
CA ARG A 46 -9.82 22.80 -6.08
C ARG A 46 -10.43 24.03 -6.72
N GLU A 47 -11.01 23.86 -7.91
CA GLU A 47 -11.66 24.93 -8.65
C GLU A 47 -13.13 25.11 -8.27
N GLU A 48 -13.61 26.35 -8.36
CA GLU A 48 -15.05 26.65 -8.28
C GLU A 48 -15.76 26.26 -9.58
N GLY A 49 -17.03 25.85 -9.49
CA GLY A 49 -17.86 25.57 -10.66
C GLY A 49 -17.70 24.17 -11.28
N ILE A 50 -16.97 23.26 -10.63
CA ILE A 50 -16.91 21.85 -11.04
C ILE A 50 -18.32 21.25 -10.99
N VAL A 51 -18.73 20.57 -12.06
CA VAL A 51 -20.03 19.87 -12.12
C VAL A 51 -19.81 18.46 -12.60
N HIS A 52 -20.34 17.50 -11.86
CA HIS A 52 -20.38 16.10 -12.24
C HIS A 52 -21.82 15.64 -12.39
N ASN A 53 -22.09 14.79 -13.39
CA ASN A 53 -23.42 14.20 -13.59
C ASN A 53 -23.84 13.32 -12.39
N LYS A 54 -22.86 12.69 -11.74
CA LYS A 54 -23.04 11.88 -10.53
C LYS A 54 -22.03 12.31 -9.49
N ASN A 55 -22.51 12.54 -8.27
CA ASN A 55 -21.66 12.93 -7.15
C ASN A 55 -21.26 11.68 -6.35
N GLU A 56 -20.04 11.20 -6.55
CA GLU A 56 -19.52 9.96 -5.98
C GLU A 56 -18.13 10.18 -5.39
N VAL A 57 -17.83 9.49 -4.29
CA VAL A 57 -16.51 9.51 -3.65
C VAL A 57 -16.08 8.09 -3.38
N PHE A 58 -14.88 7.72 -3.81
CA PHE A 58 -14.26 6.45 -3.50
C PHE A 58 -13.09 6.69 -2.55
N LEU A 59 -12.95 5.85 -1.54
CA LEU A 59 -11.91 5.93 -0.54
C LEU A 59 -11.24 4.56 -0.39
N ASP A 60 -10.04 4.42 -0.90
CA ASP A 60 -9.26 3.20 -0.79
C ASP A 60 -8.31 3.29 0.41
N VAL A 61 -8.42 2.32 1.32
CA VAL A 61 -7.48 2.15 2.44
C VAL A 61 -6.47 1.07 2.06
N ILE A 62 -5.25 1.49 1.75
CA ILE A 62 -4.18 0.59 1.31
C ILE A 62 -3.13 0.49 2.41
N GLU A 63 -2.83 -0.72 2.86
CA GLU A 63 -1.77 -0.98 3.85
C GLU A 63 -0.68 -1.87 3.25
N LYS A 64 0.56 -1.41 3.37
CA LYS A 64 1.77 -2.18 3.10
C LYS A 64 2.35 -2.65 4.43
N LEU A 65 2.53 -3.96 4.55
CA LEU A 65 3.08 -4.62 5.72
C LEU A 65 4.55 -4.98 5.49
N ASP A 66 5.45 -4.30 6.18
CA ASP A 66 6.89 -4.58 6.14
C ASP A 66 7.30 -5.37 7.38
N ILE A 67 7.59 -6.66 7.19
CA ILE A 67 8.01 -7.58 8.26
C ILE A 67 9.37 -8.19 7.95
N VAL A 68 10.25 -8.20 8.96
CA VAL A 68 11.51 -8.95 8.93
C VAL A 68 11.46 -10.02 10.01
N ILE A 69 11.66 -11.28 9.61
CA ILE A 69 11.66 -12.44 10.49
C ILE A 69 13.10 -13.00 10.54
N GLN A 70 13.61 -13.22 11.75
CA GLN A 70 14.92 -13.84 11.96
C GLN A 70 14.87 -15.35 11.71
N LYS A 71 16.05 -15.98 11.53
CA LYS A 71 16.19 -17.44 11.34
C LYS A 71 15.56 -18.27 12.49
N ASN A 72 15.49 -17.71 13.70
CA ASN A 72 14.83 -18.33 14.86
C ASN A 72 13.29 -18.22 14.86
N GLY A 73 12.70 -17.59 13.83
CA GLY A 73 11.25 -17.37 13.72
C GLY A 73 10.71 -16.18 14.52
N ARG A 74 11.56 -15.40 15.20
CA ARG A 74 11.15 -14.17 15.89
C ARG A 74 11.02 -13.02 14.89
N VAL A 75 9.97 -12.22 15.06
CA VAL A 75 9.77 -10.99 14.31
C VAL A 75 10.76 -9.94 14.83
N ALA A 76 11.69 -9.50 13.98
CA ALA A 76 12.66 -8.46 14.32
C ALA A 76 12.14 -7.06 14.04
N LYS A 77 11.44 -6.88 12.91
CA LYS A 77 10.81 -5.61 12.52
C LYS A 77 9.41 -5.88 12.01
N CYS A 78 8.46 -5.03 12.39
CA CYS A 78 7.08 -5.08 11.91
C CYS A 78 6.52 -3.67 11.86
N GLU A 79 6.40 -3.14 10.65
CA GLU A 79 5.96 -1.78 10.38
C GLU A 79 4.81 -1.82 9.38
N ILE A 80 3.80 -0.99 9.60
CA ILE A 80 2.66 -0.86 8.69
C ILE A 80 2.69 0.56 8.13
N HIS A 81 2.77 0.64 6.81
CA HIS A 81 2.64 1.87 6.04
C HIS A 81 1.26 1.89 5.40
N GLY A 82 0.40 2.78 5.85
CA GLY A 82 -0.93 2.96 5.29
C GLY A 82 -1.05 4.24 4.48
N ALA A 83 -1.87 4.19 3.44
CA ALA A 83 -2.27 5.35 2.66
C ALA A 83 -3.78 5.32 2.44
N LEU A 84 -4.42 6.47 2.58
CA LEU A 84 -5.82 6.69 2.22
C LEU A 84 -5.83 7.43 0.89
N LYS A 85 -6.16 6.71 -0.18
CA LYS A 85 -6.34 7.29 -1.50
C LYS A 85 -7.80 7.59 -1.72
N MET A 86 -8.08 8.75 -2.29
CA MET A 86 -9.43 9.18 -2.58
C MET A 86 -9.59 9.45 -4.06
N LYS A 87 -10.75 9.09 -4.58
CA LYS A 87 -11.21 9.48 -5.91
C LYS A 87 -12.51 10.25 -5.75
N CYS A 88 -12.45 11.56 -5.95
CA CYS A 88 -13.57 12.46 -5.73
C CYS A 88 -14.15 12.94 -7.06
N PHE A 89 -15.44 12.65 -7.28
CA PHE A 89 -16.25 13.21 -8.36
C PHE A 89 -17.39 13.99 -7.74
N LEU A 90 -17.12 15.21 -7.31
CA LEU A 90 -18.08 16.03 -6.57
C LEU A 90 -18.25 17.39 -7.22
N SER A 91 -19.49 17.87 -7.28
CA SER A 91 -19.79 19.18 -7.83
C SER A 91 -19.56 20.29 -6.80
N GLY A 92 -19.20 21.50 -7.25
CA GLY A 92 -19.02 22.66 -6.38
C GLY A 92 -17.80 22.58 -5.47
N MET A 93 -17.93 23.11 -4.25
CA MET A 93 -16.83 23.26 -3.27
C MET A 93 -17.14 22.56 -1.94
N PRO A 94 -17.28 21.21 -1.95
CA PRO A 94 -17.74 20.45 -0.80
C PRO A 94 -16.72 20.43 0.33
N GLU A 95 -17.19 20.58 1.56
CA GLU A 95 -16.42 20.29 2.77
C GLU A 95 -16.69 18.85 3.20
N LEU A 96 -15.65 18.02 3.14
CA LEU A 96 -15.67 16.64 3.60
C LEU A 96 -15.18 16.54 5.04
N LYS A 97 -15.83 15.66 5.80
CA LYS A 97 -15.42 15.30 7.17
C LYS A 97 -15.30 13.79 7.27
N LEU A 98 -14.07 13.32 7.44
CA LEU A 98 -13.73 11.91 7.62
C LEU A 98 -13.51 11.62 9.10
N GLY A 99 -14.17 10.58 9.59
CA GLY A 99 -13.99 10.04 10.94
C GLY A 99 -13.39 8.64 10.92
N LEU A 100 -12.24 8.47 11.57
CA LEU A 100 -11.56 7.18 11.74
C LEU A 100 -11.77 6.62 13.16
N ASN A 101 -11.41 5.35 13.38
CA ASN A 101 -11.37 4.73 14.71
C ASN A 101 -10.03 4.98 15.45
N ASP A 102 -9.55 6.22 15.39
CA ASP A 102 -8.35 6.67 16.10
C ASP A 102 -8.52 6.53 17.63
N SER A 103 -7.50 5.98 18.27
CA SER A 103 -7.45 5.73 19.71
C SER A 103 -7.59 7.00 20.54
N VAL A 104 -6.98 8.10 20.11
CA VAL A 104 -6.97 9.38 20.84
C VAL A 104 -8.38 9.94 20.87
N THR A 105 -9.07 9.90 19.72
CA THR A 105 -10.47 10.32 19.58
C THR A 105 -11.40 9.53 20.51
N LEU A 106 -11.17 8.22 20.64
CA LEU A 106 -12.08 7.35 21.39
C LEU A 106 -11.80 7.36 22.90
N ARG A 107 -10.54 7.54 23.31
CA ARG A 107 -10.14 7.74 24.72
C ARG A 107 -10.75 9.04 25.28
N ARG A 108 -10.70 10.15 24.52
CA ARG A 108 -11.34 11.42 24.92
C ARG A 108 -12.85 11.32 25.12
N LYS A 109 -13.52 10.40 24.41
CA LYS A 109 -14.98 10.19 24.50
C LYS A 109 -15.40 9.16 25.56
N ASN A 110 -14.46 8.66 26.39
CA ASN A 110 -14.70 7.64 27.41
C ASN A 110 -15.43 6.37 26.89
N ARG A 111 -15.31 6.08 25.59
CA ARG A 111 -15.89 4.90 24.91
C ARG A 111 -14.83 3.81 24.66
N ALA A 112 -13.71 3.87 25.38
CA ALA A 112 -12.54 3.02 25.16
C ALA A 112 -12.70 1.59 25.71
N ALA A 113 -13.73 1.30 26.51
CA ALA A 113 -13.99 -0.04 27.01
C ALA A 113 -14.47 -0.97 25.87
N GLY A 114 -13.53 -1.67 25.23
CA GLY A 114 -13.80 -2.78 24.29
C GLY A 114 -13.77 -2.44 22.80
N ALA A 115 -13.58 -1.18 22.40
CA ALA A 115 -13.53 -0.79 21.00
C ALA A 115 -12.13 -0.96 20.39
N LYS A 116 -12.04 -1.58 19.21
CA LYS A 116 -10.80 -1.72 18.44
C LYS A 116 -10.35 -0.35 17.93
N THR A 117 -9.38 0.22 18.63
CA THR A 117 -8.75 1.49 18.28
C THR A 117 -7.43 1.26 17.59
N VAL A 118 -7.02 2.23 16.78
CA VAL A 118 -5.71 2.25 16.13
C VAL A 118 -4.93 3.42 16.68
N ASP A 119 -3.78 3.13 17.28
CA ASP A 119 -2.74 4.10 17.57
C ASP A 119 -1.90 4.27 16.31
N MET A 120 -1.83 5.50 15.78
CA MET A 120 -1.02 5.86 14.62
C MET A 120 0.14 6.71 15.10
N ASP A 121 1.38 6.33 14.76
CA ASP A 121 2.59 6.98 15.26
C ASP A 121 2.85 8.28 14.48
N ASP A 122 2.95 8.16 13.15
CA ASP A 122 3.15 9.29 12.26
C ASP A 122 1.95 9.45 11.32
N LEU A 123 1.48 10.69 11.18
CA LEU A 123 0.41 11.09 10.28
C LEU A 123 0.90 12.19 9.34
N LYS A 124 0.74 11.96 8.04
CA LYS A 124 0.98 12.96 7.00
C LYS A 124 -0.34 13.21 6.28
N PHE A 125 -0.72 14.47 6.19
CA PHE A 125 -1.95 14.88 5.52
C PHE A 125 -1.64 15.63 4.24
N HIS A 126 -2.56 15.52 3.28
CA HIS A 126 -2.59 16.42 2.14
C HIS A 126 -2.86 17.87 2.60
N GLN A 127 -2.38 18.84 1.84
CA GLN A 127 -2.57 20.28 2.11
C GLN A 127 -4.05 20.70 2.24
N CYS A 128 -4.97 19.89 1.72
CA CYS A 128 -6.40 20.17 1.80
C CYS A 128 -6.99 20.00 3.20
N VAL A 129 -6.27 19.34 4.11
CA VAL A 129 -6.71 19.05 5.47
C VAL A 129 -6.45 20.22 6.40
N ARG A 130 -7.49 20.61 7.14
CA ARG A 130 -7.40 21.67 8.16
C ARG A 130 -6.79 21.12 9.45
N LEU A 131 -5.46 21.19 9.57
CA LEU A 131 -4.71 20.68 10.73
C LEU A 131 -5.21 21.23 12.08
N ALA A 132 -5.56 22.52 12.14
CA ALA A 132 -6.10 23.14 13.37
C ALA A 132 -7.41 22.48 13.87
N LYS A 133 -8.29 22.01 12.96
CA LYS A 133 -9.50 21.26 13.35
C LYS A 133 -9.15 19.83 13.78
N PHE A 134 -8.13 19.23 13.18
CA PHE A 134 -7.67 17.89 13.53
C PHE A 134 -7.04 17.86 14.93
N ASP A 135 -6.26 18.86 15.32
CA ASP A 135 -5.63 18.87 16.66
C ASP A 135 -6.66 18.98 17.79
N ASN A 136 -7.74 19.73 17.56
CA ASN A 136 -8.84 19.90 18.52
C ASN A 136 -9.72 18.65 18.62
N ASP A 137 -10.37 18.28 17.53
CA ASP A 137 -11.46 17.29 17.54
C ASP A 137 -11.06 15.93 16.93
N ARG A 138 -9.82 15.79 16.46
CA ARG A 138 -9.33 14.63 15.69
C ARG A 138 -10.21 14.29 14.48
N THR A 139 -10.91 15.30 13.96
CA THR A 139 -11.78 15.16 12.80
C THR A 139 -11.05 15.68 11.58
N ILE A 140 -10.93 14.84 10.54
CA ILE A 140 -10.24 15.20 9.30
C ILE A 140 -11.23 15.99 8.44
N SER A 141 -11.10 17.31 8.43
CA SER A 141 -11.97 18.24 7.70
C SER A 141 -11.19 18.84 6.53
N PHE A 142 -11.70 18.71 5.31
CA PHE A 142 -10.97 19.11 4.10
C PHE A 142 -11.91 19.44 2.94
N VAL A 143 -11.40 20.18 1.96
CA VAL A 143 -12.06 20.36 0.66
C VAL A 143 -11.26 19.52 -0.35
N PRO A 144 -11.79 18.42 -0.91
CA PRO A 144 -11.01 17.49 -1.71
C PRO A 144 -10.62 18.09 -3.07
N PRO A 145 -9.38 17.90 -3.56
CA PRO A 145 -9.09 18.00 -4.99
C PRO A 145 -10.06 17.15 -5.81
N ASP A 146 -10.32 17.56 -7.05
CA ASP A 146 -11.11 16.74 -7.98
C ASP A 146 -10.25 15.62 -8.58
N GLY A 147 -10.84 14.44 -8.77
CA GLY A 147 -10.13 13.26 -9.26
C GLY A 147 -9.41 12.48 -8.15
N GLU A 148 -8.29 11.84 -8.50
CA GLU A 148 -7.52 10.95 -7.62
C GLU A 148 -6.42 11.71 -6.86
N PHE A 149 -6.37 11.53 -5.54
CA PHE A 149 -5.29 12.06 -4.69
C PHE A 149 -5.09 11.22 -3.43
N GLU A 150 -3.91 11.32 -2.82
CA GLU A 150 -3.66 10.74 -1.49
C GLU A 150 -4.10 11.74 -0.41
N LEU A 151 -5.11 11.40 0.39
CA LEU A 151 -5.62 12.24 1.48
C LEU A 151 -4.66 12.26 2.66
N MET A 152 -4.19 11.08 3.06
CA MET A 152 -3.26 10.93 4.17
C MET A 152 -2.44 9.65 4.04
N SER A 153 -1.22 9.71 4.55
CA SER A 153 -0.40 8.54 4.85
C SER A 153 -0.16 8.44 6.34
N TYR A 154 -0.08 7.21 6.83
CA TYR A 154 0.19 6.94 8.22
C TYR A 154 1.18 5.80 8.37
N ARG A 155 1.92 5.83 9.46
CA ARG A 155 2.84 4.77 9.87
C ARG A 155 2.49 4.37 11.29
N LEU A 156 2.53 3.06 11.54
CA LEU A 156 2.43 2.54 12.90
C LEU A 156 3.26 1.28 13.07
N GLU A 157 3.85 1.16 14.25
CA GLU A 157 4.58 -0.02 14.68
C GLU A 157 3.66 -0.89 15.55
N LYS A 158 3.37 -2.09 15.06
CA LYS A 158 2.50 -3.04 15.77
C LYS A 158 3.05 -4.44 15.64
N SER A 159 3.21 -5.11 16.78
CA SER A 159 3.59 -6.51 16.81
C SER A 159 2.42 -7.38 16.35
N VAL A 160 2.34 -7.64 15.04
CA VAL A 160 1.38 -8.58 14.45
C VAL A 160 2.04 -9.92 14.16
N LYS A 161 1.26 -11.00 14.22
CA LYS A 161 1.70 -12.31 13.72
C LYS A 161 1.82 -12.22 12.19
N PRO A 162 2.89 -12.78 11.59
CA PRO A 162 3.03 -12.80 10.13
C PRO A 162 1.82 -13.42 9.45
N LEU A 163 1.23 -12.72 8.47
CA LEU A 163 0.01 -13.17 7.78
C LEU A 163 0.25 -14.45 6.97
N ILE A 164 1.42 -14.55 6.35
CA ILE A 164 1.90 -15.75 5.67
C ILE A 164 3.25 -16.11 6.28
N THR A 165 3.33 -17.29 6.89
CA THR A 165 4.59 -17.81 7.45
C THR A 165 5.16 -18.84 6.50
N VAL A 166 6.43 -18.67 6.13
CA VAL A 166 7.18 -19.59 5.28
C VAL A 166 8.28 -20.23 6.11
N LYS A 167 8.25 -21.56 6.23
CA LYS A 167 9.32 -22.36 6.80
C LYS A 167 10.02 -23.06 5.66
N CYS A 168 11.31 -22.80 5.50
CA CYS A 168 12.12 -23.42 4.48
C CYS A 168 13.25 -24.20 5.16
N GLN A 169 13.31 -25.50 4.92
CA GLN A 169 14.42 -26.35 5.30
C GLN A 169 15.27 -26.62 4.06
N LYS A 170 16.57 -26.28 4.15
CA LYS A 170 17.58 -26.50 3.12
C LYS A 170 18.42 -27.72 3.52
N ASP A 171 18.28 -28.81 2.80
CA ASP A 171 19.10 -30.01 2.96
C ASP A 171 20.12 -30.07 1.82
N THR A 172 21.39 -29.78 2.13
CA THR A 172 22.49 -29.79 1.16
C THR A 172 23.24 -31.10 1.21
N PHE A 173 23.25 -31.84 0.10
CA PHE A 173 24.09 -33.02 -0.11
C PHE A 173 25.32 -32.60 -0.90
N LYS A 174 26.48 -32.60 -0.24
CA LYS A 174 27.75 -32.17 -0.82
C LYS A 174 27.99 -32.83 -2.18
N HIS A 175 28.39 -32.03 -3.18
CA HIS A 175 28.81 -32.47 -4.52
C HIS A 175 27.72 -33.25 -5.29
N SER A 176 26.44 -33.07 -4.94
CA SER A 176 25.36 -33.84 -5.56
C SER A 176 24.11 -33.00 -5.79
N ARG A 177 23.50 -32.49 -4.72
CA ARG A 177 22.19 -31.84 -4.82
C ARG A 177 21.85 -31.01 -3.60
N VAL A 178 21.02 -30.00 -3.81
CA VAL A 178 20.32 -29.29 -2.73
C VAL A 178 18.83 -29.57 -2.82
N VAL A 179 18.22 -29.87 -1.68
CA VAL A 179 16.78 -30.12 -1.57
C VAL A 179 16.18 -29.07 -0.66
N TYR A 180 15.16 -28.38 -1.17
CA TYR A 180 14.37 -27.41 -0.43
C TYR A 180 13.04 -28.03 -0.06
N HIS A 181 12.72 -28.02 1.22
CA HIS A 181 11.40 -28.37 1.73
C HIS A 181 10.75 -27.12 2.31
N VAL A 182 9.75 -26.61 1.59
CA VAL A 182 9.09 -25.33 1.91
C VAL A 182 7.68 -25.61 2.36
N GLN A 183 7.35 -25.18 3.58
CA GLN A 183 6.02 -25.23 4.15
C GLN A 183 5.52 -23.82 4.38
N THR A 184 4.33 -23.52 3.88
CA THR A 184 3.69 -22.21 4.01
C THR A 184 2.39 -22.34 4.76
N SER A 185 2.07 -21.35 5.58
CA SER A 185 0.82 -21.31 6.34
C SER A 185 0.26 -19.90 6.40
N ALA A 186 -1.04 -19.76 6.15
CA ALA A 186 -1.75 -18.48 6.24
C ALA A 186 -2.37 -18.32 7.63
N ALA A 187 -1.90 -17.33 8.38
CA ALA A 187 -2.36 -17.01 9.72
C ALA A 187 -3.36 -15.82 9.75
N PHE A 188 -4.22 -15.71 8.74
CA PHE A 188 -5.31 -14.74 8.69
C PHE A 188 -6.69 -15.43 8.67
N LYS A 189 -7.75 -14.62 8.77
CA LYS A 189 -9.13 -15.11 8.89
C LYS A 189 -9.50 -16.04 7.71
N LYS A 190 -10.16 -17.16 7.99
CA LYS A 190 -10.59 -18.15 6.99
C LYS A 190 -11.47 -17.58 5.87
N ARG A 191 -12.23 -16.52 6.16
CA ARG A 191 -13.07 -15.81 5.19
C ARG A 191 -12.30 -14.93 4.21
N SER A 192 -11.06 -14.58 4.56
CA SER A 192 -10.17 -13.78 3.72
C SER A 192 -9.30 -14.72 2.89
N SER A 193 -8.86 -14.24 1.74
CA SER A 193 -8.03 -14.97 0.79
C SER A 193 -6.96 -14.02 0.28
N ALA A 194 -5.71 -14.46 0.25
CA ALA A 194 -4.63 -13.73 -0.38
C ALA A 194 -4.56 -14.10 -1.87
N ASN A 195 -4.46 -13.09 -2.72
CA ASN A 195 -4.32 -13.22 -4.15
C ASN A 195 -2.85 -13.14 -4.54
N ASN A 196 -2.50 -13.82 -5.63
CA ASN A 196 -1.20 -13.73 -6.30
C ASN A 196 -0.02 -13.83 -5.31
N VAL A 197 -0.08 -14.84 -4.42
CA VAL A 197 0.98 -15.05 -3.45
C VAL A 197 2.21 -15.58 -4.17
N LYS A 198 3.29 -14.80 -4.13
CA LYS A 198 4.58 -15.11 -4.76
C LYS A 198 5.62 -15.30 -3.67
N ILE A 199 6.18 -16.50 -3.57
CA ILE A 199 7.21 -16.84 -2.59
C ILE A 199 8.53 -17.03 -3.35
N ILE A 200 9.48 -16.14 -3.09
CA ILE A 200 10.76 -16.08 -3.79
C ILE A 200 11.82 -16.64 -2.85
N ILE A 201 12.43 -17.75 -3.26
CA ILE A 201 13.42 -18.47 -2.46
C ILE A 201 14.76 -18.46 -3.21
N PRO A 202 15.81 -17.91 -2.61
CA PRO A 202 17.13 -17.89 -3.23
C PRO A 202 17.73 -19.29 -3.27
N VAL A 203 18.45 -19.57 -4.35
CA VAL A 203 19.21 -20.80 -4.57
C VAL A 203 20.68 -20.46 -4.87
N PRO A 204 21.60 -21.42 -4.67
CA PRO A 204 22.98 -21.28 -5.11
C PRO A 204 23.06 -20.93 -6.60
N ALA A 205 24.03 -20.11 -6.99
CA ALA A 205 24.21 -19.70 -8.39
C ALA A 205 24.66 -20.87 -9.29
N ASP A 206 25.27 -21.90 -8.70
CA ASP A 206 25.68 -23.15 -9.36
C ASP A 206 24.57 -24.20 -9.40
N ALA A 207 23.34 -23.86 -8.97
CA ALA A 207 22.21 -24.77 -8.98
C ALA A 207 21.72 -25.06 -10.41
N ASP A 208 21.68 -26.33 -10.76
CA ASP A 208 21.24 -26.81 -12.07
C ASP A 208 20.07 -27.81 -11.95
N SER A 209 19.55 -28.26 -13.10
CA SER A 209 18.62 -29.39 -13.17
C SER A 209 17.41 -29.32 -12.20
N PRO A 210 16.60 -28.24 -12.24
CA PRO A 210 15.51 -28.02 -11.28
C PRO A 210 14.41 -29.08 -11.38
N LYS A 211 14.00 -29.64 -10.24
CA LYS A 211 12.90 -30.59 -10.11
C LYS A 211 11.95 -30.12 -9.01
N PHE A 212 10.72 -29.79 -9.39
CA PHE A 212 9.70 -29.28 -8.47
C PHE A 212 8.59 -30.31 -8.23
N LYS A 213 8.16 -30.41 -6.98
CA LYS A 213 6.94 -31.13 -6.56
C LYS A 213 6.15 -30.20 -5.66
N ALA A 214 5.05 -29.64 -6.16
CA ALA A 214 4.18 -28.77 -5.40
C ALA A 214 2.75 -29.32 -5.42
N ASN A 215 2.09 -29.34 -4.26
CA ASN A 215 0.70 -29.80 -4.16
C ASN A 215 -0.29 -28.75 -4.70
N THR A 216 0.12 -27.48 -4.76
CA THR A 216 -0.72 -26.35 -5.20
C THR A 216 0.17 -25.23 -5.73
N GLY A 217 -0.29 -24.54 -6.78
CA GLY A 217 0.47 -23.45 -7.41
C GLY A 217 1.45 -23.93 -8.47
N SER A 218 2.14 -22.97 -9.09
CA SER A 218 3.17 -23.19 -10.10
C SER A 218 4.53 -22.74 -9.56
N VAL A 219 5.60 -23.44 -9.93
CA VAL A 219 6.96 -23.10 -9.54
C VAL A 219 7.77 -22.80 -10.79
N THR A 220 8.43 -21.65 -10.81
CA THR A 220 9.27 -21.19 -11.92
C THR A 220 10.69 -20.97 -11.41
N TYR A 221 11.68 -21.50 -12.11
CA TYR A 221 13.09 -21.23 -11.84
C TYR A 221 13.53 -19.97 -12.59
N CYS A 222 14.14 -19.02 -11.88
CA CYS A 222 14.64 -17.75 -12.41
C CYS A 222 16.17 -17.69 -12.18
N PRO A 223 16.97 -18.25 -13.11
CA PRO A 223 18.42 -18.28 -12.97
C PRO A 223 19.04 -16.88 -12.97
N GLU A 224 18.43 -15.90 -13.66
CA GLU A 224 18.90 -14.51 -13.67
C GLU A 224 19.02 -13.88 -12.28
N ASP A 225 18.08 -14.22 -11.38
CA ASP A 225 18.03 -13.71 -10.02
C ASP A 225 18.55 -14.73 -8.99
N SER A 226 19.12 -15.85 -9.45
CA SER A 226 19.53 -16.99 -8.60
C SER A 226 18.43 -17.41 -7.61
N CYS A 227 17.18 -17.51 -8.07
CA CYS A 227 16.05 -17.85 -7.22
C CYS A 227 15.03 -18.72 -7.94
N PHE A 228 14.16 -19.39 -7.18
CA PHE A 228 12.92 -19.91 -7.72
C PHE A 228 11.73 -19.24 -7.05
N THR A 229 10.69 -19.07 -7.84
CA THR A 229 9.44 -18.45 -7.43
C THR A 229 8.34 -19.51 -7.37
N TRP A 230 7.70 -19.64 -6.21
CA TRP A 230 6.47 -20.41 -6.05
C TRP A 230 5.27 -19.46 -6.03
N GLU A 231 4.40 -19.59 -7.03
CA GLU A 231 3.23 -18.76 -7.22
C GLU A 231 1.94 -19.52 -6.88
N ILE A 232 1.14 -18.95 -5.99
CA ILE A 232 -0.17 -19.47 -5.58
C ILE A 232 -1.21 -18.38 -5.90
N LYS A 233 -2.02 -18.60 -6.94
CA LYS A 233 -3.05 -17.64 -7.39
C LYS A 233 -4.00 -17.23 -6.26
N ARG A 234 -4.37 -18.17 -5.40
CA ARG A 234 -5.33 -17.95 -4.31
C ARG A 234 -4.97 -18.76 -3.06
N PHE A 235 -4.68 -18.08 -1.96
CA PHE A 235 -4.31 -18.67 -0.68
C PHE A 235 -5.36 -18.34 0.39
N ASN A 236 -6.18 -19.32 0.77
CA ASN A 236 -7.23 -19.10 1.78
C ASN A 236 -6.65 -19.09 3.21
N GLY A 237 -7.21 -18.24 4.07
CA GLY A 237 -6.78 -18.16 5.47
C GLY A 237 -6.94 -19.48 6.23
N GLY A 238 -5.95 -19.81 7.07
CA GLY A 238 -5.93 -21.04 7.86
C GLY A 238 -5.55 -22.31 7.07
N LYS A 239 -5.23 -22.21 5.78
CA LYS A 239 -4.66 -23.31 5.02
C LYS A 239 -3.14 -23.34 5.14
N SER A 240 -2.57 -24.49 4.85
CA SER A 240 -1.13 -24.67 4.67
C SER A 240 -0.88 -25.43 3.38
N PHE A 241 0.24 -25.13 2.74
CA PHE A 241 0.70 -25.81 1.54
C PHE A 241 2.17 -26.16 1.70
N GLU A 242 2.60 -27.18 0.98
CA GLU A 242 3.99 -27.60 0.95
C GLU A 242 4.47 -27.74 -0.49
N MET A 243 5.76 -27.51 -0.67
CA MET A 243 6.45 -27.81 -1.91
C MET A 243 7.84 -28.37 -1.61
N ARG A 244 8.32 -29.19 -2.53
CA ARG A 244 9.69 -29.72 -2.54
C ARG A 244 10.37 -29.32 -3.83
N ALA A 245 11.54 -28.71 -3.71
CA ALA A 245 12.43 -28.39 -4.83
C ALA A 245 13.70 -29.22 -4.70
N GLN A 246 14.22 -29.72 -5.81
CA GLN A 246 15.53 -30.36 -5.86
C GLN A 246 16.31 -29.73 -7.01
N PHE A 247 17.53 -29.32 -6.73
CA PHE A 247 18.51 -28.85 -7.71
C PHE A 247 19.74 -29.73 -7.64
N GLY A 248 20.39 -29.95 -8.77
CA GLY A 248 21.75 -30.48 -8.77
C GLY A 248 22.73 -29.39 -8.32
N LEU A 249 23.87 -29.82 -7.81
CA LEU A 249 25.00 -28.95 -7.51
C LEU A 249 26.20 -29.44 -8.29
N ALA A 250 27.06 -28.52 -8.70
CA ALA A 250 28.33 -28.87 -9.29
C ALA A 250 29.17 -29.73 -8.32
N SER A 251 30.02 -30.58 -8.88
CA SER A 251 30.96 -31.40 -8.11
C SER A 251 32.09 -30.58 -7.47
N ILE A 252 32.23 -29.30 -7.83
CA ILE A 252 33.20 -28.36 -7.26
C ILE A 252 32.38 -27.35 -6.48
N SER A 253 32.64 -27.19 -5.17
CA SER A 253 31.86 -26.25 -4.38
C SER A 253 32.32 -24.81 -4.61
N ALA A 254 31.39 -23.85 -4.71
CA ALA A 254 31.73 -22.42 -4.81
C ALA A 254 32.61 -21.93 -3.64
N LYS A 255 32.48 -22.55 -2.45
CA LYS A 255 33.35 -22.31 -1.27
C LYS A 255 34.79 -22.75 -1.48
N GLU A 256 35.05 -23.76 -2.30
CA GLU A 256 36.42 -24.17 -2.70
C GLU A 256 36.96 -23.28 -3.83
N ALA A 257 36.08 -22.63 -4.59
CA ALA A 257 36.43 -21.66 -5.63
C ALA A 257 36.65 -20.22 -5.11
N GLY A 258 36.45 -19.97 -3.80
CA GLY A 258 36.64 -18.66 -3.19
C GLY A 258 35.45 -17.69 -3.35
N GLU A 259 34.29 -18.17 -3.80
CA GLU A 259 33.08 -17.38 -3.93
C GLU A 259 32.20 -17.53 -2.68
N ASP A 260 31.85 -16.41 -2.06
CA ASP A 260 30.88 -16.39 -0.96
C ASP A 260 29.51 -16.84 -1.49
N ASP A 261 28.99 -17.92 -0.93
CA ASP A 261 27.69 -18.49 -1.30
C ASP A 261 26.56 -17.55 -0.86
N ALA A 262 26.29 -16.51 -1.67
CA ALA A 262 25.31 -15.45 -1.41
C ALA A 262 23.89 -15.98 -1.16
N SER A 263 23.63 -17.24 -1.53
CA SER A 263 22.39 -17.96 -1.25
C SER A 263 22.12 -18.17 0.24
N ASP A 264 23.15 -18.25 1.10
CA ASP A 264 23.00 -18.45 2.55
C ASP A 264 22.67 -17.15 3.32
N CYS A 265 22.88 -16.00 2.69
CA CYS A 265 22.65 -14.67 3.27
C CYS A 265 21.43 -13.93 2.71
N THR A 266 20.85 -14.41 1.60
CA THR A 266 19.68 -13.77 0.99
C THR A 266 18.39 -14.22 1.68
N PRO A 267 17.53 -13.30 2.16
CA PRO A 267 16.27 -13.68 2.81
C PRO A 267 15.22 -14.15 1.81
N ILE A 268 14.34 -15.04 2.26
CA ILE A 268 13.13 -15.42 1.52
C ILE A 268 12.17 -14.23 1.49
N ARG A 269 11.66 -13.90 0.30
CA ARG A 269 10.69 -12.82 0.10
C ARG A 269 9.32 -13.37 -0.21
N VAL A 270 8.28 -12.73 0.31
CA VAL A 270 6.89 -13.12 0.08
C VAL A 270 6.11 -11.87 -0.31
N GLU A 271 5.53 -11.91 -1.50
CA GLU A 271 4.65 -10.88 -2.01
C GLU A 271 3.23 -11.45 -2.05
N PHE A 272 2.26 -10.67 -1.59
CA PHE A 272 0.87 -11.10 -1.56
C PHE A 272 -0.05 -9.89 -1.46
N GLU A 273 -1.30 -10.06 -1.89
CA GLU A 273 -2.33 -9.05 -1.76
C GLU A 273 -3.55 -9.64 -1.05
N ILE A 274 -4.07 -8.99 0.00
CA ILE A 274 -5.30 -9.43 0.69
C ILE A 274 -6.35 -8.34 0.55
N PRO A 275 -7.33 -8.48 -0.36
CA PRO A 275 -8.38 -7.48 -0.52
C PRO A 275 -9.31 -7.46 0.71
N TYR A 276 -9.92 -6.31 0.96
CA TYR A 276 -10.88 -6.10 2.06
C TYR A 276 -10.32 -6.45 3.45
N PHE A 277 -9.01 -6.26 3.65
CA PHE A 277 -8.32 -6.60 4.88
C PHE A 277 -7.37 -5.48 5.31
N THR A 278 -7.50 -5.03 6.56
CA THR A 278 -6.57 -4.10 7.20
C THR A 278 -5.85 -4.81 8.36
N VAL A 279 -4.53 -4.68 8.39
CA VAL A 279 -3.64 -5.25 9.41
C VAL A 279 -3.65 -4.39 10.67
N SER A 280 -3.67 -3.06 10.49
CA SER A 280 -3.76 -2.10 11.60
C SER A 280 -5.07 -2.24 12.36
N GLY A 281 -6.16 -2.59 11.66
CA GLY A 281 -7.53 -2.55 12.15
C GLY A 281 -8.19 -1.18 11.99
N ILE A 282 -7.63 -0.31 11.13
CA ILE A 282 -8.23 0.98 10.77
C ILE A 282 -9.61 0.75 10.15
N GLN A 283 -10.53 1.62 10.51
CA GLN A 283 -11.90 1.61 10.03
C GLN A 283 -12.38 3.04 9.80
N VAL A 284 -12.95 3.24 8.62
CA VAL A 284 -13.68 4.47 8.28
C VAL A 284 -15.04 4.39 8.96
N ARG A 285 -15.29 5.25 9.95
CA ARG A 285 -16.54 5.27 10.71
C ARG A 285 -17.63 6.04 9.97
N TYR A 286 -17.25 7.13 9.32
CA TYR A 286 -18.14 7.94 8.50
C TYR A 286 -17.32 8.82 7.57
N LEU A 287 -17.92 9.12 6.42
CA LEU A 287 -17.50 10.19 5.53
C LEU A 287 -18.72 11.09 5.31
N LYS A 288 -18.67 12.31 5.83
CA LYS A 288 -19.74 13.31 5.64
C LYS A 288 -19.34 14.27 4.53
N ILE A 289 -20.27 14.52 3.62
CA ILE A 289 -20.12 15.45 2.51
C ILE A 289 -21.08 16.61 2.78
N ILE A 290 -20.54 17.83 2.87
CA ILE A 290 -21.30 19.04 3.15
C ILE A 290 -21.11 19.98 1.97
N GLU A 291 -22.17 20.20 1.19
CA GLU A 291 -22.18 21.17 0.11
C GLU A 291 -23.39 22.09 0.23
N LYS A 292 -23.23 23.37 -0.12
CA LYS A 292 -24.29 24.40 -0.04
C LYS A 292 -25.52 24.07 -0.89
N SER A 293 -25.33 23.41 -2.03
CA SER A 293 -26.40 22.97 -2.92
C SER A 293 -27.18 21.77 -2.39
N GLY A 294 -26.69 21.09 -1.34
CA GLY A 294 -27.41 20.03 -0.65
C GLY A 294 -27.62 18.75 -1.46
N TYR A 295 -26.84 18.51 -2.53
CA TYR A 295 -26.97 17.29 -3.31
C TYR A 295 -26.65 16.05 -2.48
N GLN A 296 -27.26 14.92 -2.85
CA GLN A 296 -26.90 13.62 -2.30
C GLN A 296 -25.65 13.09 -3.01
N ALA A 297 -24.65 12.67 -2.23
CA ALA A 297 -23.46 11.99 -2.75
C ALA A 297 -23.33 10.59 -2.17
N LEU A 298 -22.73 9.70 -2.96
CA LEU A 298 -22.55 8.29 -2.61
C LEU A 298 -21.08 8.03 -2.23
N PRO A 299 -20.77 7.81 -0.94
CA PRO A 299 -19.44 7.41 -0.51
C PRO A 299 -19.25 5.89 -0.63
N TRP A 300 -18.11 5.49 -1.18
CA TRP A 300 -17.63 4.11 -1.30
C TRP A 300 -16.29 3.97 -0.57
N VAL A 301 -16.11 2.87 0.15
CA VAL A 301 -14.89 2.51 0.90
C VAL A 301 -14.54 1.06 0.66
#